data_AF-A0A7J3F8Y5-F1
#
_entry.id   AF-A0A7J3F8Y5-F1
#
_cell.length_a   1.000
_cell.length_b   1.000
_cell.length_c   1.000
_cell.angle_alpha   90.00
_cell.angle_beta   90.00
_cell.angle_gamma   90.00
#
_symmetry.space_group_name_H-M   'P 1'
#
loop_
_entity.id
_entity.type
_entity.pdbx_description
1 polymer ?
#
loop_
_entity_poly.entity_id
_entity_poly.type
_entity_poly.pdbx_seq_one_letter_code
_entity_poly.pdbx_strand_id
1 'polypeptide(L)'
;MSKIKANLKIPEASSLRNNVKTRFRRIFKIEAVKTGYWMPGDDYLEKISEAIKNRVNNGDIIVVSEKAISVAKGFIIDERKVNPGLLANILARVWMRIVWGYFLGRVCRLTARNIERLRNYPLKEGGAHKEVALKYAGFL
;
A
#
# COMPACT_ATOMS: atom_id res chain seq x y z
N MET A 1 72.79 8.36 1.26
CA MET A 1 71.74 7.67 0.46
C MET A 1 70.39 8.31 0.75
N SER A 2 69.80 8.88 -0.31
CA SER A 2 68.39 9.26 -0.55
C SER A 2 67.51 9.72 0.64
N LYS A 3 67.28 11.03 0.73
CA LYS A 3 66.00 11.62 1.17
C LYS A 3 65.48 12.52 0.06
N ILE A 4 64.83 11.92 -0.94
CA ILE A 4 64.14 12.68 -1.99
C ILE A 4 62.69 12.87 -1.53
N LYS A 5 62.36 14.09 -1.10
CA LYS A 5 60.98 14.56 -0.94
C LYS A 5 60.37 14.65 -2.35
N ALA A 6 59.52 13.69 -2.71
CA ALA A 6 58.71 13.79 -3.91
C ALA A 6 57.57 14.78 -3.64
N ASN A 7 57.68 15.93 -4.30
CA ASN A 7 56.72 17.02 -4.29
C ASN A 7 55.47 16.58 -5.08
N LEU A 8 54.50 15.99 -4.41
CA LEU A 8 53.23 15.57 -5.00
C LEU A 8 52.40 16.82 -5.30
N LYS A 9 52.53 17.35 -6.51
CA LYS A 9 51.61 18.35 -7.08
C LYS A 9 50.26 17.67 -7.25
N ILE A 10 49.40 17.78 -6.24
CA ILE A 10 47.99 17.41 -6.32
C ILE A 10 47.38 18.34 -7.37
N PRO A 11 46.79 17.83 -8.47
CA PRO A 11 46.08 18.68 -9.41
C PRO A 11 44.91 19.33 -8.69
N GLU A 12 44.80 20.65 -8.80
CA GLU A 12 43.73 21.45 -8.22
C GLU A 12 42.36 20.81 -8.44
N ALA A 13 41.58 20.69 -7.37
CA ALA A 13 40.18 20.26 -7.35
C ALA A 13 39.21 21.29 -8.01
N SER A 14 39.70 22.05 -8.98
CA SER A 14 39.03 23.16 -9.66
C SER A 14 38.65 22.85 -11.12
N SER A 15 39.22 21.81 -11.75
CA SER A 15 38.98 21.51 -13.18
C SER A 15 37.95 20.42 -13.48
N LEU A 16 37.47 19.67 -12.48
CA LEU A 16 36.36 18.71 -12.65
C LEU A 16 34.98 19.30 -12.28
N ARG A 17 34.93 20.61 -12.00
CA ARG A 17 33.70 21.31 -11.62
C ARG A 17 32.98 21.91 -12.83
N ASN A 18 32.86 21.19 -13.93
CA ASN A 18 31.99 21.58 -15.04
C ASN A 18 31.40 20.34 -15.74
N ASN A 19 30.08 20.35 -15.87
CA ASN A 19 29.29 19.52 -16.79
C ASN A 19 29.04 18.04 -16.49
N VAL A 20 28.36 17.75 -15.38
CA VAL A 20 27.28 16.75 -15.47
C VAL A 20 26.10 17.10 -14.54
N LYS A 21 25.27 18.09 -14.91
CA LYS A 21 23.87 18.13 -14.46
C LYS A 21 23.07 17.09 -15.26
N THR A 22 23.44 15.81 -15.22
CA THR A 22 22.51 14.77 -15.66
C THR A 22 21.47 14.66 -14.57
N ARG A 23 20.30 15.26 -14.83
CA ARG A 23 19.06 14.79 -14.21
C ARG A 23 18.93 13.32 -14.58
N PHE A 24 19.47 12.43 -13.75
CA PHE A 24 19.20 11.01 -13.81
C PHE A 24 17.71 10.84 -13.50
N ARG A 25 16.86 10.94 -14.52
CA ARG A 25 15.48 10.46 -14.42
C ARG A 25 15.62 8.96 -14.20
N ARG A 26 15.50 8.50 -12.95
CA ARG A 26 15.37 7.07 -12.65
C ARG A 26 14.09 6.62 -13.33
N ILE A 27 14.23 5.92 -14.44
CA ILE A 27 13.11 5.28 -15.14
C ILE A 27 12.84 4.00 -14.37
N PHE A 28 11.74 3.97 -13.61
CA PHE A 28 11.27 2.75 -12.97
C PHE A 28 10.35 2.00 -13.94
N LYS A 29 10.60 0.70 -14.10
CA LYS A 29 9.65 -0.20 -14.75
C LYS A 29 8.83 -0.87 -13.66
N ILE A 30 7.51 -0.81 -13.77
CA ILE A 30 6.58 -1.47 -12.84
C ILE A 30 6.03 -2.69 -13.56
N GLU A 31 6.14 -3.86 -12.94
CA GLU A 31 5.58 -5.11 -13.43
C GLU A 31 4.56 -5.65 -12.42
N ALA A 32 3.32 -5.85 -12.86
CA ALA A 32 2.28 -6.45 -12.02
C ALA A 32 2.43 -7.98 -12.03
N VAL A 33 2.67 -8.56 -10.87
CA VAL A 33 2.80 -10.03 -10.71
C VAL A 33 1.45 -10.62 -10.32
N LYS A 34 0.98 -11.60 -11.10
CA LYS A 34 -0.23 -12.35 -10.77
C LYS A 34 0.11 -13.49 -9.82
N THR A 35 -0.72 -13.67 -8.79
CA THR A 35 -0.66 -14.80 -7.87
C THR A 35 -2.01 -15.51 -7.83
N GLY A 36 -2.03 -16.75 -7.31
CA GLY A 36 -3.29 -17.41 -6.95
C GLY A 36 -3.97 -16.73 -5.76
N TYR A 37 -5.14 -17.22 -5.36
CA TYR A 37 -5.78 -16.75 -4.13
C TYR A 37 -4.94 -17.10 -2.90
N TRP A 38 -4.93 -16.19 -1.94
CA TRP A 38 -4.29 -16.36 -0.65
C TRP A 38 -5.35 -16.79 0.37
N MET A 39 -5.02 -17.80 1.17
CA MET A 39 -5.86 -18.43 2.18
C MET A 39 -5.15 -18.40 3.55
N PRO A 40 -5.90 -18.43 4.65
CA PRO A 40 -5.33 -18.61 5.98
C PRO A 40 -4.41 -19.82 6.06
N GLY A 41 -3.21 -19.62 6.59
CA GLY A 41 -2.21 -20.67 6.75
C GLY A 41 -1.28 -20.86 5.55
N ASP A 42 -1.49 -20.14 4.44
CA ASP A 42 -0.55 -20.17 3.31
C ASP A 42 0.83 -19.65 3.72
N ASP A 43 1.90 -20.28 3.18
CA ASP A 43 3.24 -19.73 3.26
C ASP A 43 3.38 -18.55 2.30
N TYR A 44 3.32 -17.34 2.86
CA TYR A 44 3.44 -16.12 2.08
C TYR A 44 4.84 -15.91 1.49
N LEU A 45 5.92 -16.41 2.11
CA LEU A 45 7.28 -16.28 1.59
C LEU A 45 7.45 -17.16 0.36
N GLU A 46 6.99 -18.42 0.45
CA GLU A 46 6.99 -19.35 -0.67
C GLU A 46 6.19 -18.77 -1.83
N LYS A 47 4.93 -18.37 -1.60
CA LYS A 47 4.07 -17.77 -2.62
C LYS A 47 4.68 -16.53 -3.29
N ILE A 48 5.30 -15.64 -2.52
CA ILE A 48 5.99 -14.47 -3.08
C ILE A 48 7.18 -14.93 -3.92
N SER A 49 8.02 -15.81 -3.38
CA SER A 49 9.25 -16.27 -4.03
C SER A 49 8.99 -16.98 -5.36
N GLU A 50 7.96 -17.82 -5.42
CA GLU A 50 7.52 -18.50 -6.64
C GLU A 50 6.97 -17.52 -7.67
N ALA A 51 6.14 -16.57 -7.24
CA ALA A 51 5.50 -15.62 -8.13
C ALA A 51 6.50 -14.69 -8.84
N ILE A 52 7.56 -14.31 -8.14
CA ILE A 52 8.61 -13.42 -8.67
C ILE A 52 9.80 -14.18 -9.27
N LYS A 53 9.80 -15.52 -9.20
CA LYS A 53 10.90 -16.34 -9.69
C LYS A 53 11.22 -16.00 -11.15
N ASN A 54 12.49 -15.70 -11.43
CA ASN A 54 12.99 -15.28 -12.75
C ASN A 54 12.41 -13.95 -13.29
N ARG A 55 11.80 -13.11 -12.43
CA ARG A 55 11.23 -11.80 -12.82
C ARG A 55 11.90 -10.60 -12.16
N VAL A 56 12.79 -10.83 -11.19
CA VAL A 56 13.42 -9.77 -10.37
C VAL A 56 14.94 -9.90 -10.37
N ASN A 57 15.62 -8.77 -10.27
CA ASN A 57 17.08 -8.65 -10.14
C ASN A 57 17.47 -8.08 -8.78
N ASN A 58 18.75 -8.19 -8.44
CA ASN A 58 19.27 -7.59 -7.22
C ASN A 58 19.08 -6.06 -7.23
N GLY A 59 18.49 -5.52 -6.17
CA GLY A 59 18.16 -4.11 -6.05
C GLY A 59 16.72 -3.74 -6.46
N ASP A 60 15.94 -4.68 -6.99
CA ASP A 60 14.51 -4.47 -7.24
C ASP A 60 13.70 -4.41 -5.94
N ILE A 61 12.58 -3.69 -5.98
CA ILE A 61 11.67 -3.53 -4.84
C ILE A 61 10.40 -4.33 -5.09
N ILE A 62 10.07 -5.21 -4.15
CA ILE A 62 8.84 -5.99 -4.17
C ILE A 62 7.82 -5.30 -3.27
N VAL A 63 6.66 -4.96 -3.84
CA VAL A 63 5.55 -4.37 -3.09
C VAL A 63 4.45 -5.41 -2.95
N VAL A 64 4.10 -5.74 -1.71
CA VAL A 64 3.03 -6.70 -1.39
C VAL A 64 1.97 -5.99 -0.57
N SER A 65 0.70 -6.28 -0.85
CA SER A 65 -0.40 -5.77 -0.04
C SER A 65 -0.33 -6.34 1.37
N GLU A 66 -0.40 -5.47 2.37
CA GLU A 66 -0.55 -5.88 3.77
C GLU A 66 -1.73 -6.86 3.94
N LYS A 67 -2.83 -6.63 3.22
CA LYS A 67 -4.00 -7.50 3.24
C LYS A 67 -3.67 -8.95 2.87
N ALA A 68 -2.79 -9.17 1.89
CA ALA A 68 -2.41 -10.52 1.48
C ALA A 68 -1.65 -11.23 2.60
N ILE A 69 -0.67 -10.54 3.21
CA ILE A 69 0.11 -11.06 4.33
C ILE A 69 -0.79 -11.33 5.54
N SER A 70 -1.72 -10.43 5.86
CA SER A 70 -2.69 -10.61 6.95
C SER A 70 -3.60 -11.81 6.72
N VAL A 71 -4.04 -12.06 5.48
CA VAL A 71 -4.82 -13.26 5.13
C VAL A 71 -4.00 -14.53 5.35
N ALA A 72 -2.76 -14.61 4.84
CA ALA A 72 -1.89 -15.77 5.04
C ALA A 72 -1.61 -16.03 6.53
N LYS A 73 -1.40 -14.98 7.33
CA LYS A 73 -1.24 -15.07 8.79
C LYS A 73 -2.51 -15.45 9.54
N GLY A 74 -3.65 -15.58 8.86
CA GLY A 74 -4.92 -15.92 9.49
C GLY A 74 -5.56 -14.77 10.27
N PHE A 75 -5.18 -13.52 10.00
CA PHE A 75 -5.81 -12.33 10.59
C PHE A 75 -7.15 -12.02 9.90
N ILE A 76 -8.07 -12.98 10.00
CA ILE A 76 -9.43 -12.89 9.49
C ILE A 76 -10.40 -12.95 10.67
N ILE A 77 -11.38 -12.06 10.66
CA ILE A 77 -12.38 -11.95 11.72
C ILE A 77 -13.76 -12.27 11.14
N ASP A 78 -14.53 -13.09 11.85
CA ASP A 78 -15.93 -13.34 11.52
C ASP A 78 -16.80 -12.17 12.04
N GLU A 79 -17.04 -11.19 11.17
CA GLU A 79 -17.81 -9.98 11.50
C GLU A 79 -19.28 -10.27 11.86
N ARG A 80 -19.82 -11.45 11.54
CA ARG A 80 -21.21 -11.82 11.88
C ARG A 80 -21.44 -11.91 13.39
N LYS A 81 -20.38 -12.13 14.17
CA LYS A 81 -20.41 -12.23 15.63
C LYS A 81 -20.21 -10.88 16.32
N VAL A 82 -20.07 -9.79 15.56
CA VAL A 82 -19.77 -8.45 16.08
C VAL A 82 -21.06 -7.66 16.21
N ASN A 83 -21.30 -7.14 17.41
CA ASN A 83 -22.41 -6.23 17.69
C ASN A 83 -21.93 -4.78 17.56
N PRO A 84 -22.39 -4.02 16.57
CA PRO A 84 -21.88 -2.66 16.34
C PRO A 84 -22.40 -1.66 17.38
N GLY A 85 -21.49 -0.84 17.90
CA GLY A 85 -21.82 0.25 18.81
C GLY A 85 -22.49 1.44 18.11
N LEU A 86 -22.82 2.47 18.89
CA LEU A 86 -23.45 3.69 18.37
C LEU A 86 -22.60 4.39 17.31
N LEU A 87 -21.30 4.53 17.55
CA LEU A 87 -20.38 5.19 16.61
C LEU A 87 -20.27 4.42 15.29
N ALA A 88 -20.12 3.09 15.34
CA ALA A 88 -20.09 2.27 14.14
C ALA A 88 -21.37 2.37 13.31
N ASN A 89 -22.53 2.41 13.97
CA ASN A 89 -23.83 2.61 13.32
C ASN A 89 -23.96 4.01 12.70
N ILE A 90 -23.47 5.07 13.37
CA ILE A 90 -23.44 6.43 12.83
C ILE A 90 -22.55 6.47 11.59
N LEU A 91 -21.37 5.87 11.62
CA LEU A 91 -20.48 5.79 10.46
C LEU A 91 -21.12 5.00 9.31
N ALA A 92 -21.80 3.89 9.59
CA ALA A 92 -22.47 3.11 8.55
C ALA A 92 -23.65 3.88 7.91
N ARG A 93 -24.41 4.67 8.69
CA ARG A 93 -25.57 5.43 8.18
C ARG A 93 -25.17 6.76 7.56
N VAL A 94 -24.57 7.63 8.36
CA VAL A 94 -24.33 9.04 8.00
C VAL A 94 -23.14 9.13 7.05
N TRP A 95 -22.00 8.54 7.44
CA TRP A 95 -20.79 8.66 6.63
C TRP A 95 -20.96 7.95 5.28
N MET A 96 -21.35 6.68 5.28
CA MET A 96 -21.44 5.90 4.03
C MET A 96 -22.60 6.32 3.13
N ARG A 97 -23.83 6.42 3.65
CA ARG A 97 -25.00 6.68 2.79
C ARG A 97 -25.15 8.15 2.40
N ILE A 98 -24.81 9.08 3.30
CA ILE A 98 -25.03 10.53 3.08
C ILE A 98 -23.75 11.17 2.52
N VAL A 99 -22.68 11.19 3.31
CA VAL A 99 -21.44 11.90 2.93
C VAL A 99 -20.85 11.29 1.66
N TRP A 100 -20.67 9.96 1.63
CA TRP A 100 -20.15 9.26 0.46
C TRP A 100 -21.17 9.13 -0.67
N GLY A 101 -22.43 8.84 -0.35
CA GLY A 101 -23.48 8.65 -1.35
C GLY A 101 -23.95 9.91 -2.09
N TYR A 102 -23.76 11.11 -1.55
CA TYR A 102 -24.25 12.34 -2.20
C TYR A 102 -23.16 13.38 -2.45
N PHE A 103 -22.23 13.55 -1.51
CA PHE A 103 -21.20 14.58 -1.61
C PHE A 103 -19.92 14.03 -2.25
N LEU A 104 -19.19 13.17 -1.55
CA LEU A 104 -17.88 12.69 -1.99
C LEU A 104 -17.98 11.84 -3.26
N GLY A 105 -19.03 11.04 -3.42
CA GLY A 105 -19.22 10.26 -4.64
C GLY A 105 -19.28 11.12 -5.90
N ARG A 106 -19.86 12.32 -5.82
CA ARG A 106 -19.91 13.27 -6.94
C ARG A 106 -18.58 13.99 -7.14
N VAL A 107 -17.94 14.43 -6.06
CA VAL A 107 -16.63 15.11 -6.10
C VAL A 107 -15.54 14.20 -6.68
N CYS A 108 -15.52 12.93 -6.27
CA CYS A 108 -14.58 11.92 -6.76
C CYS A 108 -14.96 11.32 -8.13
N ARG A 109 -16.03 11.82 -8.78
CA ARG A 109 -16.54 11.32 -10.07
C ARG A 109 -16.77 9.80 -10.09
N LEU A 110 -17.29 9.25 -8.99
CA LEU A 110 -17.65 7.83 -8.93
C LEU A 110 -18.76 7.52 -9.93
N THR A 111 -18.75 6.31 -10.47
CA THR A 111 -19.82 5.84 -11.37
C THR A 111 -21.16 5.84 -10.65
N ALA A 112 -22.25 6.10 -11.38
CA ALA A 112 -23.60 6.15 -10.81
C ALA A 112 -23.96 4.88 -10.02
N ARG A 113 -23.56 3.70 -10.53
CA ARG A 113 -23.73 2.41 -9.86
C ARG A 113 -23.00 2.32 -8.52
N ASN A 114 -21.79 2.89 -8.41
CA ASN A 114 -21.06 2.90 -7.13
C ASN A 114 -21.70 3.85 -6.13
N ILE A 115 -22.18 5.01 -6.61
CA ILE A 115 -22.93 5.97 -5.78
C ILE A 115 -24.20 5.32 -5.23
N GLU A 116 -24.95 4.61 -6.07
CA GLU A 116 -26.15 3.87 -5.66
C GLU A 116 -25.84 2.81 -4.59
N ARG A 117 -24.75 2.05 -4.77
CA ARG A 117 -24.28 1.08 -3.75
C ARG A 117 -23.93 1.73 -2.41
N LEU A 118 -23.31 2.91 -2.44
CA LEU A 118 -23.01 3.66 -1.21
C LEU A 118 -24.28 4.14 -0.51
N ARG A 119 -25.29 4.61 -1.26
CA ARG A 119 -26.59 4.99 -0.69
C ARG A 119 -27.34 3.79 -0.10
N ASN A 120 -27.20 2.63 -0.73
CA ASN A 120 -27.77 1.35 -0.28
C ASN A 120 -26.82 0.55 0.61
N TYR A 121 -25.83 1.21 1.25
CA TYR A 121 -24.83 0.52 2.07
C TYR A 121 -25.49 -0.29 3.20
N PRO A 122 -25.15 -1.59 3.38
CA PRO A 122 -25.79 -2.44 4.36
C PRO A 122 -25.47 -1.98 5.79
N LEU A 123 -26.50 -1.69 6.59
CA LEU A 123 -26.29 -1.09 7.91
C LEU A 123 -25.81 -2.10 8.95
N LYS A 124 -26.29 -3.34 8.86
CA LYS A 124 -25.95 -4.38 9.83
C LYS A 124 -24.51 -4.84 9.63
N GLU A 125 -24.19 -5.31 8.42
CA GLU A 125 -22.87 -5.76 8.02
C GLU A 125 -21.87 -4.61 8.03
N GLY A 126 -22.26 -3.46 7.50
CA GLY A 126 -21.41 -2.27 7.48
C GLY A 126 -21.14 -1.69 8.86
N GLY A 127 -22.12 -1.75 9.78
CA GLY A 127 -21.91 -1.42 11.18
C GLY A 127 -20.90 -2.36 11.83
N ALA A 128 -21.09 -3.68 11.68
CA ALA A 128 -20.15 -4.68 12.22
C ALA A 128 -18.72 -4.46 11.70
N HIS A 129 -18.58 -4.21 10.39
CA HIS A 129 -17.29 -3.90 9.78
C HIS A 129 -16.65 -2.62 10.37
N LYS A 130 -17.44 -1.54 10.53
CA LYS A 130 -16.97 -0.29 11.14
C LYS A 130 -16.55 -0.49 12.60
N GLU A 131 -17.26 -1.33 13.35
CA GLU A 131 -16.91 -1.67 14.73
C GLU A 131 -15.58 -2.42 14.80
N VAL A 132 -15.35 -3.41 13.94
CA VAL A 132 -14.07 -4.12 13.85
C VAL A 132 -12.95 -3.14 13.52
N ALA A 133 -13.15 -2.27 12.53
CA ALA A 133 -12.16 -1.25 12.18
C ALA A 133 -11.84 -0.33 13.38
N LEU A 134 -12.87 0.18 14.07
CA LEU A 134 -12.67 1.02 15.25
C LEU A 134 -11.95 0.29 16.39
N LYS A 135 -12.23 -1.00 16.58
CA LYS A 135 -11.64 -1.79 17.67
C LYS A 135 -10.16 -2.10 17.45
N TYR A 136 -9.76 -2.44 16.22
CA TYR A 136 -8.41 -2.90 15.92
C TYR A 136 -7.51 -1.80 15.33
N ALA A 137 -8.07 -0.87 14.56
CA ALA A 137 -7.31 0.24 13.96
C ALA A 137 -7.53 1.58 14.68
N GLY A 138 -8.53 1.68 15.56
CA GLY A 138 -8.87 2.92 16.25
C GLY A 138 -9.65 3.91 15.37
N PHE A 139 -9.74 5.15 15.86
CA PHE A 139 -10.18 6.28 15.06
C PHE A 139 -8.95 6.86 14.37
N LEU A 140 -8.84 6.64 13.06
CA LEU A 140 -7.72 7.08 12.24
C LEU A 140 -7.79 8.58 11.92
#